data_AF-A0A921NKR2-F1
#
_entry.id   AF-A0A921NKR2-F1
#
_cell.length_a   1.000
_cell.length_b   1.000
_cell.length_c   1.000
_cell.angle_alpha   90.00
_cell.angle_beta   90.00
_cell.angle_gamma   90.00
#
_symmetry.space_group_name_H-M   'P 1'
#
loop_
_entity.id
_entity.type
_entity.pdbx_description
1 polymer ?
#
loop_
_entity_poly.entity_id
_entity_poly.type
_entity_poly.pdbx_seq_one_letter_code
_entity_poly.pdbx_strand_id
1 'polypeptide(L)' 'MTPEEFRQHGYAMIDLIADYRQNIEQRGVQPTTQPGEIKAALPASPPDTAEPFEQIMGDVEKLIMPGLLHWQHP' A
#
# COMPACT_ATOMS: atom_id res chain seq x y z
N MET A 1 0.49 -10.67 16.56
CA MET A 1 -0.83 -10.68 15.91
C MET A 1 -1.71 -11.74 16.53
N THR A 2 -2.63 -11.33 17.40
CA THR A 2 -3.73 -12.13 17.93
C THR A 2 -4.88 -12.22 16.91
N PRO A 3 -5.86 -13.13 17.09
CA PRO A 3 -7.03 -13.17 16.21
C PRO A 3 -7.83 -11.86 16.15
N GLU A 4 -7.90 -11.13 17.27
CA GLU A 4 -8.55 -9.83 17.36
C GLU A 4 -7.80 -8.77 16.57
N GLU A 5 -6.47 -8.70 16.71
CA GLU A 5 -5.61 -7.82 15.90
C GLU A 5 -5.73 -8.16 14.41
N PHE A 6 -5.73 -9.45 14.06
CA PHE A 6 -5.93 -9.90 12.69
C PHE A 6 -7.28 -9.45 12.12
N ARG A 7 -8.36 -9.57 12.91
CA ARG A 7 -9.70 -9.13 12.51
C ARG A 7 -9.72 -7.61 12.26
N GLN A 8 -9.12 -6.83 13.16
CA GLN A 8 -9.03 -5.38 13.02
C GLN A 8 -8.25 -4.98 11.76
N HIS A 9 -7.05 -5.54 11.56
CA HIS A 9 -6.22 -5.24 10.39
C HIS A 9 -6.84 -5.74 9.09
N GLY A 10 -7.54 -6.87 9.13
CA GLY A 10 -8.28 -7.42 7.99
C GLY A 10 -9.40 -6.51 7.53
N TYR A 11 -10.19 -5.94 8.45
CA TYR A 11 -11.21 -4.96 8.10
C TYR A 11 -10.61 -3.68 7.52
N ALA A 12 -9.53 -3.17 8.10
CA ALA A 12 -8.83 -2.00 7.54
C ALA A 12 -8.31 -2.26 6.11
N MET A 13 -7.83 -3.47 5.82
CA MET A 13 -7.42 -3.85 4.47
C MET A 13 -8.61 -3.94 3.50
N ILE A 14 -9.76 -4.47 3.95
CA ILE A 14 -10.98 -4.52 3.15
C ILE A 14 -11.44 -3.12 2.79
N ASP A 15 -11.48 -2.20 3.76
CA ASP A 15 -11.88 -0.81 3.56
C ASP A 15 -10.95 -0.13 2.54
N LEU A 16 -9.63 -0.34 2.65
CA LEU A 16 -8.68 0.20 1.67
C LEU A 16 -8.92 -0.33 0.26
N ILE A 17 -9.19 -1.62 0.08
CA ILE A 17 -9.46 -2.20 -1.24
C ILE A 17 -10.77 -1.63 -1.81
N ALA A 18 -11.80 -1.46 -0.97
CA ALA A 18 -13.06 -0.88 -1.35
C ALA A 18 -12.88 0.59 -1.79
N ASP A 19 -12.20 1.40 -0.99
CA ASP A 19 -11.91 2.80 -1.28
C ASP A 19 -11.03 2.95 -2.53
N TYR A 20 -10.03 2.09 -2.71
CA TYR A 20 -9.20 2.05 -3.91
C TYR A 20 -10.05 1.84 -5.15
N ARG A 21 -10.95 0.84 -5.15
CA ARG A 21 -11.83 0.55 -6.29
C ARG A 21 -12.85 1.64 -6.54
N GLN A 22 -13.42 2.21 -5.48
CA GLN A 22 -14.38 3.31 -5.58
C GLN A 22 -13.77 4.55 -6.23
N ASN A 23 -12.49 4.83 -5.93
CA ASN A 23 -11.81 6.05 -6.37
C ASN A 23 -10.78 5.80 -7.49
N ILE A 24 -10.76 4.61 -8.10
CA ILE A 24 -9.73 4.24 -9.08
C ILE A 24 -9.73 5.15 -10.32
N GLU A 25 -10.90 5.65 -10.72
CA GLU A 25 -11.07 6.57 -11.87
C GLU A 25 -10.40 7.93 -11.65
N GLN A 26 -10.13 8.29 -10.39
CA GLN A 26 -9.43 9.52 -10.02
C GLN A 26 -7.91 9.35 -10.02
N ARG A 27 -7.42 8.11 -10.13
CA ARG A 27 -5.99 7.79 -10.13
C ARG A 27 -5.48 7.71 -11.58
N GLY A 28 -4.28 8.24 -11.82
CA GLY A 28 -3.65 8.11 -13.14
C GLY A 28 -3.35 6.65 -13.47
N VAL A 29 -3.75 6.17 -14.65
CA VAL A 29 -3.62 4.75 -15.04
C VAL A 29 -2.18 4.25 -14.95
N GLN A 30 -1.23 5.04 -15.44
CA GLN A 30 0.18 4.66 -15.56
C GLN A 30 0.99 5.09 -14.33
N PRO A 31 2.01 4.31 -13.94
CA PRO A 31 2.94 4.69 -12.88
C PRO A 31 3.63 6.03 -13.18
N THR A 32 3.90 6.81 -12.13
CA THR A 32 4.70 8.06 -12.21
C THR A 32 6.15 7.87 -11.73
N THR A 33 6.48 6.67 -11.26
CA THR A 33 7.80 6.33 -10.70
C THR A 33 8.84 5.98 -11.77
N GLN A 34 10.11 6.21 -11.45
CA GLN A 34 11.25 5.81 -12.26
C GLN A 34 11.76 4.40 -11.89
N PRO A 35 12.47 3.71 -12.79
CA PRO A 35 13.12 2.43 -12.47
C PRO A 35 14.02 2.55 -11.24
N GLY A 36 13.74 1.74 -10.21
CA GLY A 36 14.51 1.68 -8.96
C GLY A 36 14.07 2.65 -7.86
N GLU A 37 13.13 3.56 -8.14
CA GLU A 37 12.68 4.58 -7.18
C GLU A 37 12.11 3.99 -5.89
N ILE A 38 11.22 2.99 -6.00
CA ILE A 38 10.64 2.32 -4.83
C ILE A 38 11.71 1.64 -3.99
N LYS A 39 12.68 0.97 -4.63
CA LYS A 39 13.79 0.32 -3.92
C LYS A 39 14.64 1.34 -3.17
N ALA A 40 14.87 2.52 -3.76
CA ALA A 40 15.63 3.59 -3.13
C ALA A 40 14.88 4.24 -1.96
N ALA A 41 13.55 4.18 -1.94
CA ALA A 41 12.71 4.69 -0.85
C ALA A 41 12.61 3.73 0.36
N LEU A 42 12.89 2.44 0.16
CA LEU A 42 12.85 1.43 1.22
C LEU A 42 14.18 1.37 2.01
N PRO A 43 14.13 0.97 3.29
CA PRO A 43 15.34 0.69 4.06
C PRO A 43 16.23 -0.36 3.39
N ALA A 44 17.56 -0.21 3.53
CA ALA A 44 18.52 -1.14 2.93
C ALA A 44 18.51 -2.55 3.57
N SER A 45 17.98 -2.64 4.79
CA SER A 45 17.87 -3.87 5.58
C SER A 45 16.49 -3.93 6.24
N PRO A 46 15.96 -5.13 6.52
CA PRO A 46 14.71 -5.27 7.26
C PRO A 46 14.84 -4.70 8.69
N PRO A 47 13.72 -4.30 9.32
CA PRO A 47 13.73 -3.81 10.69
C PRO A 47 14.04 -4.94 11.68
N ASP A 48 14.78 -4.62 12.75
CA ASP A 48 15.11 -5.58 13.82
C ASP A 48 13.90 -5.92 14.71
N THR A 49 12.89 -5.04 14.72
CA THR A 49 11.67 -5.16 15.51
C THR A 49 10.44 -5.00 14.63
N ALA A 50 9.33 -5.59 15.05
CA ALA A 50 8.06 -5.43 14.35
C ALA A 50 7.61 -3.96 14.31
N GLU A 51 7.05 -3.56 13.17
CA GLU A 51 6.46 -2.25 12.96
C GLU A 51 4.92 -2.32 13.08
N PRO A 52 4.28 -1.26 13.59
CA PRO A 52 2.82 -1.10 13.56
C PRO A 52 2.24 -1.31 12.15
N PHE A 53 1.10 -1.99 12.08
CA PHE A 53 0.40 -2.25 10.82
C PHE A 53 0.04 -0.97 10.07
N GLU A 54 -0.27 0.10 10.81
CA GLU A 54 -0.60 1.41 10.27
C GLU A 54 0.58 2.05 9.51
N GLN A 55 1.82 1.77 9.94
CA GLN A 55 3.01 2.25 9.22
C GLN A 55 3.18 1.50 7.90
N ILE A 56 3.04 0.17 7.93
CA ILE A 56 3.08 -0.67 6.73
C ILE A 56 2.02 -0.23 5.71
N MET A 57 0.80 0.05 6.18
CA MET A 57 -0.27 0.51 5.29
C MET A 57 -0.01 1.92 4.74
N GLY A 58 0.56 2.80 5.56
CA GLY A 58 1.01 4.11 5.11
C GLY A 58 2.05 4.03 4.00
N ASP A 59 2.96 3.06 4.08
CA ASP A 59 3.97 2.83 3.04
C ASP A 59 3.37 2.24 1.76
N VAL A 60 2.35 1.37 1.87
CA VAL A 60 1.61 0.87 0.70
C VAL A 60 1.00 2.04 -0.08
N GLU A 61 0.31 2.96 0.60
CA GLU A 61 -0.33 4.10 -0.08
C GLU A 61 0.70 5.10 -0.64
N LYS A 62 1.79 5.36 0.07
CA LYS A 62 2.77 6.39 -0.32
C LYS A 62 3.83 5.91 -1.30
N LEU A 63 4.32 4.68 -1.14
CA LEU A 63 5.46 4.16 -1.89
C LEU A 63 5.02 3.22 -3.00
N ILE A 64 4.00 2.40 -2.76
CA ILE A 64 3.60 1.35 -3.70
C ILE A 64 2.55 1.85 -4.70
N MET A 65 1.48 2.51 -4.25
CA MET A 65 0.38 2.95 -5.13
C MET A 65 0.83 3.80 -6.33
N PRO A 66 1.75 4.79 -6.22
CA PRO A 66 2.23 5.57 -7.37
C PRO A 66 3.02 4.75 -8.40
N GLY A 67 3.52 3.59 -7.99
CA GLY A 67 4.26 2.65 -8.84
C GLY A 67 3.40 1.61 -9.54
N LEU A 68 2.09 1.58 -9.29
CA LEU A 68 1.19 0.60 -9.90
C LEU A 68 0.69 1.06 -11.27
N LEU A 69 0.61 0.12 -12.20
CA LEU A 69 -0.26 0.24 -13.35
C LEU A 69 -1.67 -0.17 -12.90
N HIS A 70 -2.61 0.77 -12.87
CA HIS A 70 -3.97 0.52 -12.38
C HIS A 70 -4.82 -0.23 -13.42
N TRP A 71 -4.58 -1.53 -13.58
CA TRP A 71 -5.28 -2.41 -14.55
C TRP A 71 -6.81 -2.46 -14.42
N GLN A 72 -7.34 -2.10 -13.25
CA GLN A 72 -8.78 -2.09 -12.97
C GLN A 72 -9.43 -0.72 -13.28
N HIS A 73 -8.65 0.25 -13.76
CA HIS A 73 -9.20 1.51 -14.23
C HIS A 73 -10.15 1.24 -15.41
N PRO A 74 -11.33 1.89 -15.46
CA PRO A 74 -12.28 1.71 -16.56
C PRO A 74 -11.73 2.14 -17.92
#